data_AF-A0A0A1W069-F1
#
_entry.id   AF-A0A0A1W069-F1
#
_cell.length_a   1.000
_cell.length_b   1.000
_cell.length_c   1.000
_cell.angle_alpha   90.00
_cell.angle_beta   90.00
_cell.angle_gamma   90.00
#
_symmetry.space_group_name_H-M   'P 1'
#
loop_
_entity.id
_entity.type
_entity.pdbx_description
1 polymer ?
#
loop_
_entity_poly.entity_id
_entity_poly.type
_entity_poly.pdbx_seq_one_letter_code
_entity_poly.pdbx_strand_id
1 'polypeptide(L)' 'MPDFLISDYLLTSEEKYSLKQEFLEENSRVACRYLNRPDGKLFKAR' A
#
# COMPACT_ATOMS: atom_id res chain seq x y z
N MET A 1 4.27 5.78 3.23
CA MET A 1 4.26 4.28 3.12
C MET A 1 5.50 3.79 3.86
N PRO A 2 5.60 2.58 4.44
CA PRO A 2 6.88 2.18 5.02
C PRO A 2 7.91 2.09 3.90
N ASP A 3 8.91 2.97 3.92
CA ASP A 3 9.98 3.02 2.91
C ASP A 3 10.79 1.70 2.84
N PHE A 4 10.59 0.80 3.80
CA PHE A 4 11.23 -0.52 3.84
C PHE A 4 10.60 -1.54 2.86
N LEU A 5 9.33 -1.40 2.45
CA LEU A 5 8.64 -2.43 1.68
C LEU A 5 8.93 -2.39 0.18
N ILE A 6 9.42 -1.27 -0.34
CA ILE A 6 9.75 -1.10 -1.75
C ILE A 6 11.19 -0.61 -1.83
N SER A 7 12.12 -1.55 -2.03
CA SER A 7 13.54 -1.22 -2.13
C SER A 7 13.80 -0.30 -3.32
N ASP A 8 14.47 0.82 -3.06
CA ASP A 8 14.80 1.76 -4.12
C ASP A 8 15.80 1.23 -5.13
N TYR A 9 16.57 0.20 -4.75
CA TYR A 9 17.67 -0.38 -5.52
C TYR A 9 17.27 -1.57 -6.39
N LEU A 10 16.07 -2.14 -6.17
CA LEU A 10 15.65 -3.39 -6.82
C LEU A 10 14.56 -3.21 -7.87
N LEU A 11 13.89 -2.06 -7.88
CA LEU A 11 12.72 -1.82 -8.72
C LEU A 11 12.88 -0.53 -9.53
N THR A 12 12.44 -0.57 -10.78
CA THR A 12 12.29 0.61 -11.62
C THR A 12 11.18 1.52 -11.08
N SER A 13 11.18 2.79 -11.47
CA SER A 13 10.15 3.75 -11.05
C SER A 13 8.72 3.29 -11.39
N GLU A 14 8.55 2.59 -12.51
CA GLU A 14 7.26 2.05 -12.96
C GLU A 14 6.82 0.88 -12.07
N GLU A 15 7.71 -0.07 -11.77
CA GLU A 15 7.41 -1.19 -10.86
C GLU A 15 7.06 -0.70 -9.46
N LYS A 16 7.78 0.32 -8.95
CA LYS A 16 7.45 0.96 -7.66
C LYS A 16 6.07 1.59 -7.67
N TYR A 17 5.71 2.26 -8.76
CA TYR A 17 4.40 2.88 -8.91
C TYR A 17 3.29 1.82 -8.91
N SER A 18 3.45 0.75 -9.69
CA SER A 18 2.50 -0.36 -9.75
C SER A 18 2.33 -1.04 -8.39
N LEU A 19 3.43 -1.39 -7.71
CA LEU A 19 3.37 -1.98 -6.37
C LEU A 19 2.66 -1.07 -5.36
N LYS A 20 2.91 0.25 -5.44
CA LYS A 20 2.28 1.22 -4.56
C LYS A 20 0.76 1.27 -4.78
N GLN A 21 0.30 1.18 -6.03
CA GLN A 21 -1.13 1.12 -6.33
C GLN A 21 -1.76 -0.17 -5.80
N GLU A 22 -1.17 -1.32 -6.10
CA GLU A 22 -1.64 -2.62 -5.61
C GLU A 22 -1.73 -2.65 -4.07
N PHE A 23 -0.70 -2.12 -3.39
CA PHE A 23 -0.71 -2.01 -1.94
C PHE A 23 -1.85 -1.14 -1.43
N LEU A 24 -2.11 0.02 -2.05
CA LEU A 24 -3.18 0.92 -1.61
C LEU A 24 -4.56 0.29 -1.80
N GLU A 25 -4.79 -0.41 -2.91
CA GLU A 25 -6.03 -1.14 -3.18
C GLU A 25 -6.24 -2.26 -2.17
N GLU A 26 -5.23 -3.09 -1.93
CA GLU A 26 -5.33 -4.19 -0.96
C GLU A 26 -5.47 -3.69 0.48
N ASN A 27 -4.75 -2.65 0.86
CA ASN A 27 -4.87 -2.01 2.15
C ASN A 27 -6.30 -1.51 2.40
N SER A 28 -6.92 -0.89 1.40
CA SER A 28 -8.31 -0.44 1.46
C SER A 28 -9.28 -1.62 1.54
N ARG A 29 -9.10 -2.62 0.67
CA ARG A 29 -9.92 -3.84 0.64
C ARG A 29 -9.93 -4.54 1.98
N VAL A 30 -8.75 -4.72 2.58
CA VAL A 30 -8.60 -5.43 3.86
C VAL A 30 -9.17 -4.61 5.02
N ALA A 31 -8.89 -3.31 5.08
CA ALA A 31 -9.43 -2.41 6.09
C ALA A 31 -10.96 -2.42 6.12
N CYS A 32 -11.59 -2.27 4.95
CA CYS A 32 -13.04 -2.21 4.84
C CYS A 32 -13.69 -3.58 5.10
N ARG A 33 -13.20 -4.65 4.47
CA ARG A 33 -13.87 -5.96 4.51
C ARG A 33 -13.64 -6.75 5.78
N TYR A 34 -12.44 -6.71 6.34
CA TYR A 34 -12.07 -7.61 7.44
C TYR A 34 -11.99 -6.91 8.79
N LEU A 35 -11.81 -5.58 8.82
CA LEU A 35 -11.63 -4.83 10.07
C LEU A 35 -12.73 -3.82 10.35
N ASN A 36 -13.78 -3.74 9.52
CA ASN A 36 -14.86 -2.76 9.62
C ASN A 36 -14.34 -1.32 9.77
N ARG A 37 -13.24 -1.00 9.08
CA ARG A 37 -12.63 0.33 9.07
C ARG A 37 -13.05 1.08 7.80
N PRO A 38 -14.05 1.98 7.86
CA PRO A 38 -14.59 2.65 6.68
C PRO A 38 -13.63 3.69 6.10
N ASP A 39 -12.60 4.09 6.85
CA ASP A 39 -11.53 4.98 6.37
C ASP A 39 -10.57 4.29 5.39
N GLY A 40 -10.69 2.96 5.20
CA GLY A 40 -9.93 2.21 4.20
C GLY A 40 -8.41 2.20 4.43
N LYS A 41 -7.96 2.47 5.66
CA LYS A 41 -6.55 2.66 5.98
C LYS A 41 -6.09 1.74 7.11
N LEU A 42 -5.32 0.70 6.78
CA LEU A 42 -4.56 -0.05 7.81
C LEU A 42 -3.33 0.73 8.24
N PHE A 43 -2.61 1.27 7.26
CA PHE A 43 -1.38 2.02 7.45
C PHE A 43 -1.57 3.51 7.09
N LYS A 44 -0.97 4.40 7.89
CA LYS A 44 -0.90 5.82 7.53
C LYS A 44 0.19 6.02 6.49
N ALA A 45 -0.16 6.60 5.34
CA ALA A 45 0.83 7.14 4.43
C ALA A 45 1.46 8.37 5.08
N ARG A 46 2.68 8.21 5.64
CA ARG A 46 3.65 9.31 5.67
C ARG A 46 4.01 9.69 4.24
#